data_AF-A0A0B1T0W2-F1
#
_entry.id   AF-A0A0B1T0W2-F1
#
_cell.length_a   1.000
_cell.length_b   1.000
_cell.length_c   1.000
_cell.angle_alpha   90.00
_cell.angle_beta   90.00
_cell.angle_gamma   90.00
#
_symmetry.space_group_name_H-M   'P 1'
#
loop_
_entity.id
_entity.type
_entity.pdbx_description
1 polymer ?
#
loop_
_entity_poly.entity_id
_entity_poly.type
_entity_poly.pdbx_seq_one_letter_code
_entity_poly.pdbx_strand_id
1 'polypeptide(L)'
;MHRLGSASIPEYTGSVVRFIFGTHTLTFLVHSVMLTFAANSIDEFLDNLNSMHYFIDQIAFKSEMRGPTFQCESVGEGALRLHYFSHRQGLFPIVKGLVRRTARLLFEMEVKVNVVERSQERRKSGMVEHVVFSLEPDDEHRAGKRLAYKFKRQTRISGDFETRDPNLPLPVNLKDFSRIFPYHICFNRQMVVEHVGGYLLAEYGLGDKKMLKLTELVQLIQPADIQQLTHKSIMTYLNTLFIFQLKHHCRRNEVEKDSSEAFQQPLCLKGQMMPVNSGNSIIFLCSPHVTTVRDILDLKLFISDMPIHDATRDLVMLNQSRICQMELNKRLEETVRKLKGLAEQLAKKKEQTEHLLYEFVPEVIADAFRLGKPVPPRKLLTYG
;
A
#
# COMPACT_ATOMS: atom_id res chain seq x y z
N MET A 1 -48.83 -12.99 25.45
CA MET A 1 -48.67 -11.77 24.61
C MET A 1 -47.81 -10.77 25.38
N HIS A 2 -46.50 -10.72 25.12
CA HIS A 2 -45.65 -9.60 25.54
C HIS A 2 -45.16 -8.91 24.27
N ARG A 3 -45.64 -7.68 24.03
CA ARG A 3 -45.13 -6.82 22.96
C ARG A 3 -43.77 -6.29 23.40
N LEU A 4 -42.72 -6.70 22.69
CA LEU A 4 -41.43 -6.01 22.72
C LEU A 4 -41.63 -4.60 22.18
N GLY A 5 -41.30 -3.60 22.99
CA GLY A 5 -41.37 -2.20 22.62
C GLY A 5 -40.44 -1.90 21.46
N SER A 6 -40.98 -1.29 20.40
CA SER A 6 -40.22 -0.73 19.29
C SER A 6 -39.37 0.42 19.81
N ALA A 7 -38.06 0.19 19.98
CA ALA A 7 -37.12 1.29 20.18
C ALA A 7 -37.14 2.18 18.92
N SER A 8 -37.61 3.42 19.09
CA SER A 8 -37.58 4.43 18.04
C SER A 8 -36.14 4.77 17.68
N ILE A 9 -35.78 4.61 16.41
CA ILE A 9 -34.49 5.06 15.88
C ILE A 9 -34.47 6.59 16.00
N PRO A 10 -33.51 7.20 16.70
CA PRO A 10 -33.45 8.65 16.84
C PRO A 10 -33.25 9.30 15.45
N GLU A 11 -34.06 10.32 15.15
CA GLU A 11 -34.02 11.10 13.90
C GLU A 11 -32.77 12.00 13.86
N TYR A 12 -31.62 11.39 13.58
CA TYR A 12 -30.41 12.14 13.22
C TYR A 12 -30.36 12.36 11.71
N THR A 13 -29.94 13.56 11.30
CA THR A 13 -29.64 13.81 9.89
C THR A 13 -28.55 12.87 9.40
N GLY A 14 -28.60 12.45 8.14
CA GLY A 14 -27.63 11.49 7.58
C GLY A 14 -26.16 11.95 7.67
N SER A 15 -25.90 13.26 7.78
CA SER A 15 -24.58 13.82 8.04
C SER A 15 -24.09 13.55 9.47
N VAL A 16 -24.97 13.63 10.47
CA VAL A 16 -24.66 13.34 11.87
C VAL A 16 -24.38 11.84 12.05
N VAL A 17 -25.19 10.97 11.46
CA VAL A 17 -24.96 9.51 11.50
C VAL A 17 -23.59 9.16 10.90
N ARG A 18 -23.24 9.73 9.75
CA ARG A 18 -21.93 9.52 9.10
C ARG A 18 -20.75 10.07 9.90
N PHE A 19 -20.92 11.22 10.55
CA PHE A 19 -19.91 11.76 11.46
C PHE A 19 -19.68 10.83 12.66
N ILE A 20 -20.76 10.38 13.31
CA ILE A 20 -20.69 9.43 14.45
C ILE A 20 -20.02 8.13 14.01
N PHE A 21 -20.41 7.60 12.84
CA PHE A 21 -19.77 6.42 12.26
C PHE A 21 -18.26 6.59 12.08
N GLY A 22 -17.80 7.73 11.55
CA GLY A 22 -16.37 8.06 11.46
C GLY A 22 -15.66 8.09 12.83
N THR A 23 -16.30 8.65 13.86
CA THR A 23 -15.70 8.69 15.21
C THR A 23 -15.58 7.31 15.88
N HIS A 24 -16.47 6.36 15.55
CA HIS A 24 -16.48 5.02 16.17
C HIS A 24 -15.68 4.00 15.37
N THR A 25 -15.62 4.12 14.05
CA THR A 25 -14.86 3.19 13.19
C THR A 25 -13.38 3.13 13.55
N LEU A 26 -12.78 4.27 13.94
CA LEU A 26 -11.37 4.27 14.36
C LEU A 26 -11.14 3.41 15.61
N THR A 27 -12.10 3.30 16.53
CA THR A 27 -11.93 2.46 17.75
C THR A 27 -11.71 0.99 17.41
N PHE A 28 -12.30 0.51 16.29
CA PHE A 28 -12.07 -0.86 15.80
C PHE A 28 -10.78 -1.01 14.99
N LEU A 29 -10.30 0.08 14.36
CA LEU A 29 -9.11 0.09 13.50
C LEU A 29 -7.81 0.47 14.23
N VAL A 30 -7.87 1.21 15.33
CA VAL A 30 -6.70 1.76 16.08
C VAL A 30 -5.85 0.66 16.74
N HIS A 31 -6.40 -0.55 16.91
CA HIS A 31 -5.59 -1.71 17.31
C HIS A 31 -4.59 -2.14 16.22
N SER A 32 -4.69 -1.60 15.00
CA SER A 32 -3.65 -1.78 14.00
C SER A 32 -2.44 -0.90 14.35
N VAL A 33 -1.34 -1.55 14.72
CA VAL A 33 0.00 -0.94 14.93
C VAL A 33 0.36 0.05 13.80
N MET A 34 -0.16 -0.19 12.59
CA MET A 34 -0.03 0.65 11.41
C MET A 34 -0.42 2.11 11.61
N LEU A 35 -1.51 2.40 12.34
CA LEU A 35 -1.97 3.77 12.52
C LEU A 35 -1.09 4.53 13.52
N THR A 36 -0.53 3.84 14.52
CA THR A 36 0.22 4.46 15.62
C THR A 36 1.64 4.88 15.22
N PHE A 37 2.28 4.21 14.25
CA PHE A 37 3.63 4.60 13.79
C PHE A 37 3.62 5.57 12.60
N ALA A 38 2.45 5.86 12.02
CA ALA A 38 2.36 6.48 10.70
C ALA A 38 2.94 7.91 10.60
N ALA A 39 3.00 8.65 11.73
CA ALA A 39 3.50 10.02 11.77
C ALA A 39 3.75 10.50 13.20
N ASN A 40 4.58 11.53 13.36
CA ASN A 40 4.81 12.20 14.65
C ASN A 40 3.82 13.35 14.91
N SER A 41 3.16 13.83 13.86
CA SER A 41 2.18 14.92 13.93
C SER A 41 0.99 14.66 13.02
N ILE A 42 -0.10 15.40 13.26
CA ILE A 42 -1.34 15.24 12.48
C ILE A 42 -1.18 15.68 11.02
N ASP A 43 -0.39 16.70 10.73
CA ASP A 43 -0.14 17.14 9.36
C ASP A 43 0.65 16.07 8.57
N GLU A 44 1.71 15.52 9.16
CA GLU A 44 2.45 14.38 8.59
C GLU A 44 1.52 13.16 8.37
N PHE A 45 0.64 12.88 9.33
CA PHE A 45 -0.32 11.78 9.21
C PHE A 45 -1.25 11.96 8.02
N LEU A 46 -1.81 13.16 7.87
CA LEU A 46 -2.75 13.49 6.80
C LEU A 46 -2.07 13.47 5.43
N ASP A 47 -0.81 13.90 5.34
CA ASP A 47 0.00 13.78 4.12
C ASP A 47 0.31 12.31 3.77
N ASN A 48 0.56 11.47 4.77
CA ASN A 48 0.85 10.04 4.58
C ASN A 48 -0.37 9.18 4.24
N LEU A 49 -1.60 9.70 4.35
CA LEU A 49 -2.83 8.94 4.07
C LEU A 49 -2.84 8.36 2.65
N ASN A 50 -2.39 9.12 1.66
CA ASN A 50 -2.34 8.65 0.27
C ASN A 50 -1.39 7.46 0.11
N SER A 51 -0.23 7.51 0.76
CA SER A 51 0.77 6.44 0.75
C SER A 51 0.24 5.17 1.44
N MET A 52 -0.47 5.33 2.55
CA MET A 52 -1.12 4.21 3.25
C MET A 52 -2.24 3.58 2.42
N HIS A 53 -3.11 4.39 1.80
CA HIS A 53 -4.14 3.91 0.88
C HIS A 53 -3.54 3.12 -0.28
N TYR A 54 -2.48 3.65 -0.88
CA TYR A 54 -1.75 2.96 -1.94
C TYR A 54 -1.20 1.61 -1.44
N PHE A 55 -0.57 1.56 -0.26
CA PHE A 55 -0.04 0.32 0.30
C PHE A 55 -1.14 -0.72 0.54
N ILE A 56 -2.26 -0.32 1.16
CA ILE A 56 -3.39 -1.20 1.43
C ILE A 56 -3.95 -1.77 0.13
N ASP A 57 -4.21 -0.91 -0.85
CA ASP A 57 -4.85 -1.30 -2.11
C ASP A 57 -3.92 -2.13 -3.00
N GLN A 58 -2.71 -1.65 -3.25
CA GLN A 58 -1.81 -2.22 -4.26
C GLN A 58 -0.87 -3.30 -3.73
N ILE A 59 -0.48 -3.23 -2.45
CA ILE A 59 0.54 -4.12 -1.88
C ILE A 59 -0.12 -5.18 -0.98
N ALA A 60 -0.93 -4.77 -0.01
CA ALA A 60 -1.46 -5.68 1.01
C ALA A 60 -2.60 -6.56 0.48
N PHE A 61 -3.63 -5.95 -0.13
CA PHE A 61 -4.86 -6.67 -0.50
C PHE A 61 -5.03 -6.89 -2.00
N LYS A 62 -4.31 -6.16 -2.86
CA LYS A 62 -4.50 -6.17 -4.33
C LYS A 62 -6.00 -6.03 -4.68
N SER A 63 -6.65 -5.09 -4.03
CA SER A 63 -8.07 -4.82 -4.22
C SER A 63 -8.31 -3.85 -5.38
N GLU A 64 -9.56 -3.71 -5.82
CA GLU A 64 -9.99 -2.61 -6.69
C GLU A 64 -10.58 -1.46 -5.87
N MET A 65 -9.99 -1.16 -4.71
CA MET A 65 -10.54 -0.16 -3.80
C MET A 65 -10.20 1.24 -4.30
N ARG A 66 -11.23 1.99 -4.70
CA ARG A 66 -11.09 3.42 -5.02
C ARG A 66 -11.15 4.27 -3.76
N GLY A 67 -9.99 4.39 -3.11
CA GLY A 67 -9.80 5.27 -1.96
C GLY A 67 -9.91 6.76 -2.32
N PRO A 68 -10.27 7.63 -1.37
CA PRO A 68 -10.16 9.08 -1.56
C PRO A 68 -8.69 9.54 -1.55
N THR A 69 -8.44 10.71 -2.13
CA THR A 69 -7.15 11.41 -2.11
C THR A 69 -7.22 12.58 -1.12
N PHE A 70 -6.14 12.79 -0.37
CA PHE A 70 -5.99 13.87 0.59
C PHE A 70 -4.83 14.80 0.21
N GLN A 71 -4.95 16.09 0.47
CA GLN A 71 -3.83 17.03 0.45
C GLN A 71 -3.92 17.92 1.68
N CYS A 72 -2.85 18.00 2.46
CA CYS A 72 -2.80 18.85 3.64
C CYS A 72 -1.91 20.06 3.37
N GLU A 73 -2.43 21.25 3.64
CA GLU A 73 -1.68 22.51 3.56
C GLU A 73 -1.66 23.18 4.93
N SER A 74 -0.49 23.70 5.33
CA SER A 74 -0.39 24.52 6.53
C SER A 74 -0.80 25.96 6.22
N VAL A 75 -1.78 26.48 6.98
CA VAL A 75 -2.27 27.85 6.85
C VAL A 75 -1.85 28.65 8.10
N GLY A 76 -0.92 29.59 7.91
CA GLY A 76 -0.42 30.44 8.99
C GLY A 76 0.42 29.70 10.03
N GLU A 77 0.29 30.11 11.30
CA GLU A 77 1.10 29.61 12.43
C GLU A 77 0.46 28.45 13.20
N GLY A 78 -0.73 27.97 12.82
CA GLY A 78 -1.42 26.96 13.64
C GLY A 78 -2.67 26.29 13.07
N ALA A 79 -3.09 26.57 11.84
CA ALA A 79 -4.23 25.90 11.21
C ALA A 79 -3.79 25.01 10.05
N LEU A 80 -4.58 23.97 9.76
CA LEU A 80 -4.41 23.13 8.59
C LEU A 80 -5.62 23.24 7.67
N ARG A 81 -5.37 23.19 6.37
CA ARG A 81 -6.38 23.05 5.34
C ARG A 81 -6.24 21.68 4.70
N LEU A 82 -7.27 20.86 4.84
CA LEU A 82 -7.30 19.52 4.28
C LEU A 82 -8.22 19.50 3.07
N HIS A 83 -7.67 19.21 1.90
CA HIS A 83 -8.41 18.99 0.67
C HIS A 83 -8.71 17.49 0.56
N TYR A 84 -9.98 17.16 0.42
CA TYR A 84 -10.48 15.81 0.24
C TYR A 84 -11.10 15.66 -1.15
N PHE A 85 -10.66 14.65 -1.89
CA PHE A 85 -11.18 14.33 -3.22
C PHE A 85 -11.73 12.91 -3.23
N SER A 86 -12.96 12.73 -3.69
CA SER A 86 -13.54 11.38 -3.83
C SER A 86 -14.56 11.27 -4.96
N HIS A 87 -14.53 10.13 -5.66
CA HIS A 87 -15.61 9.72 -6.57
C HIS A 87 -16.91 9.35 -5.85
N ARG A 88 -16.85 9.09 -4.53
CA ARG A 88 -18.02 8.72 -3.72
C ARG A 88 -18.60 9.96 -3.04
N GLN A 89 -19.71 10.46 -3.58
CA GLN A 89 -20.35 11.67 -3.12
C GLN A 89 -21.03 11.50 -1.75
N GLY A 90 -20.96 12.53 -0.91
CA GLY A 90 -21.69 12.62 0.36
C GLY A 90 -21.05 11.87 1.53
N LEU A 91 -19.83 11.35 1.36
CA LEU A 91 -19.07 10.66 2.41
C LEU A 91 -18.15 11.57 3.23
N PHE A 92 -18.00 12.85 2.84
CA PHE A 92 -17.17 13.82 3.55
C PHE A 92 -17.47 13.97 5.06
N PRO A 93 -18.71 13.76 5.60
CA PRO A 93 -18.92 13.83 7.05
C PRO A 93 -18.19 12.72 7.82
N ILE A 94 -17.93 11.58 7.18
CA ILE A 94 -17.14 10.50 7.76
C ILE A 94 -15.70 10.98 7.99
N VAL A 95 -15.11 11.65 6.99
CA VAL A 95 -13.75 12.22 7.08
C VAL A 95 -13.65 13.19 8.26
N LYS A 96 -14.65 14.06 8.45
CA LYS A 96 -14.71 14.97 9.60
C LYS A 96 -14.62 14.22 10.94
N GLY A 97 -15.36 13.12 11.08
CA GLY A 97 -15.35 12.28 12.29
C GLY A 97 -14.03 11.53 12.47
N LEU A 98 -13.49 10.96 11.39
CA LEU A 98 -12.21 10.25 11.39
C LEU A 98 -11.06 11.17 11.80
N VAL A 99 -10.91 12.32 11.14
CA VAL A 99 -9.83 13.28 11.43
C VAL A 99 -9.88 13.76 12.87
N ARG A 100 -11.06 14.15 13.37
CA ARG A 100 -11.22 14.57 14.78
C ARG A 100 -10.85 13.45 15.74
N ARG A 101 -11.27 12.21 15.46
CA ARG A 101 -10.96 11.07 16.31
C ARG A 101 -9.47 10.72 16.28
N THR A 102 -8.83 10.74 15.11
CA THR A 102 -7.40 10.52 14.94
C THR A 102 -6.58 11.55 15.72
N ALA A 103 -6.93 12.84 15.61
CA ALA A 103 -6.29 13.91 16.35
C ALA A 103 -6.27 13.64 17.86
N ARG A 104 -7.43 13.25 18.39
CA ARG A 104 -7.60 12.95 19.82
C ARG A 104 -6.88 11.66 20.24
N LEU A 105 -6.98 10.59 19.47
CA LEU A 105 -6.46 9.28 19.87
C LEU A 105 -4.95 9.14 19.69
N LEU A 106 -4.39 9.66 18.59
CA LEU A 106 -2.98 9.44 18.25
C LEU A 106 -2.09 10.59 18.71
N PHE A 107 -2.60 11.82 18.70
CA PHE A 107 -1.82 13.02 18.99
C PHE A 107 -2.23 13.72 20.29
N GLU A 108 -3.29 13.22 20.94
CA GLU A 108 -3.95 13.85 22.11
C GLU A 108 -4.25 15.34 21.85
N MET A 109 -4.86 15.61 20.70
CA MET A 109 -5.24 16.94 20.25
C MET A 109 -6.75 17.04 20.10
N GLU A 110 -7.37 17.99 20.80
CA GLU A 110 -8.76 18.37 20.53
C GLU A 110 -8.78 19.39 19.39
N VAL A 111 -9.52 19.06 18.33
CA VAL A 111 -9.55 19.84 17.09
C VAL A 111 -10.97 20.05 16.60
N LYS A 112 -11.22 21.25 16.11
CA LYS A 112 -12.43 21.60 15.39
C LYS A 112 -12.19 21.42 13.90
N VAL A 113 -13.00 20.58 13.26
CA VAL A 113 -12.94 20.33 11.82
C VAL A 113 -14.18 20.93 11.15
N ASN A 114 -14.00 22.01 10.39
CA ASN A 114 -15.08 22.72 9.71
C ASN A 114 -14.98 22.52 8.20
N VAL A 115 -16.12 22.52 7.51
CA VAL A 115 -16.15 22.51 6.05
C VAL A 115 -16.14 23.95 5.58
N VAL A 116 -15.13 24.32 4.80
CA VAL A 116 -14.95 25.66 4.24
C VAL A 116 -15.57 25.75 2.86
N GLU A 117 -15.30 24.75 2.01
CA GLU A 117 -15.73 24.73 0.63
C GLU A 117 -16.18 23.33 0.22
N ARG A 118 -17.18 23.28 -0.66
CA ARG A 118 -17.63 22.06 -1.33
C ARG A 118 -17.86 22.36 -2.80
N SER A 119 -17.21 21.60 -3.65
CA SER A 119 -17.31 21.74 -5.10
C SER A 119 -17.36 20.35 -5.75
N GLN A 120 -17.67 20.32 -7.04
CA GLN A 120 -17.53 19.13 -7.86
C GLN A 120 -16.61 19.46 -9.03
N GLU A 121 -15.58 18.66 -9.21
CA GLU A 121 -14.60 18.81 -10.27
C GLU A 121 -14.76 17.67 -11.29
N ARG A 122 -14.75 18.02 -12.57
CA ARG A 122 -14.69 17.02 -13.64
C ARG A 122 -13.24 16.64 -13.89
N ARG A 123 -12.89 15.39 -13.59
CA ARG A 123 -11.57 14.80 -13.84
C ARG A 123 -11.66 13.73 -14.94
N LYS A 124 -10.51 13.26 -15.42
CA LYS A 124 -10.45 12.18 -16.44
C LYS A 124 -11.17 10.90 -15.98
N SER A 125 -11.16 10.64 -14.68
CA SER A 125 -11.77 9.47 -14.03
C SER A 125 -13.26 9.63 -13.71
N GLY A 126 -13.87 10.78 -14.01
CA GLY A 126 -15.28 11.07 -13.72
C GLY A 126 -15.47 12.33 -12.88
N MET A 127 -16.68 12.51 -12.35
CA MET A 127 -16.97 13.58 -11.39
C MET A 127 -16.39 13.23 -10.03
N VAL A 128 -15.69 14.18 -9.43
CA VAL A 128 -15.04 14.06 -8.12
C VAL A 128 -15.60 15.13 -7.20
N GLU A 129 -16.11 14.73 -6.04
CA GLU A 129 -16.46 15.67 -4.97
C GLU A 129 -15.16 16.17 -4.34
N HIS A 130 -15.00 17.49 -4.29
CA HIS A 130 -13.91 18.15 -3.61
C HIS A 130 -14.46 18.90 -2.39
N VAL A 131 -13.92 18.60 -1.22
CA VAL A 131 -14.29 19.25 0.04
C VAL A 131 -13.04 19.78 0.70
N VAL A 132 -13.07 21.06 1.07
CA VAL A 132 -12.00 21.71 1.81
C VAL A 132 -12.41 21.82 3.27
N PHE A 133 -11.60 21.25 4.16
CA PHE A 133 -11.77 21.35 5.60
C PHE A 133 -10.76 22.33 6.20
N SER A 134 -11.19 23.13 7.18
CA SER A 134 -10.28 23.80 8.12
C SER A 134 -10.17 22.97 9.39
N LEU A 135 -8.94 22.77 9.86
CA LEU A 135 -8.62 22.15 11.14
C LEU A 135 -8.00 23.23 12.02
N GLU A 136 -8.67 23.50 13.12
CA GLU A 136 -8.29 24.51 14.11
C GLU A 136 -8.28 23.87 15.51
N PRO A 137 -7.48 24.39 16.46
CA PRO A 137 -7.54 23.94 17.84
C PRO A 137 -8.95 24.14 18.40
N ASP A 138 -9.49 23.16 19.11
CA ASP A 138 -10.74 23.34 19.86
C ASP A 138 -10.48 24.14 21.16
N ASP A 139 -11.52 24.59 21.84
CA ASP A 139 -11.40 25.37 23.08
C ASP A 139 -10.70 24.57 24.20
N GLU A 140 -10.85 23.23 24.18
CA GLU A 140 -10.21 22.29 25.11
C GLU A 140 -8.79 21.89 24.67
N HIS A 141 -8.23 22.53 23.64
CA HIS A 141 -6.92 22.17 23.12
C HIS A 141 -5.80 22.46 24.12
N ARG A 142 -4.99 21.44 24.42
CA ARG A 142 -3.88 21.57 25.37
C ARG A 142 -2.82 22.55 24.86
N ALA A 143 -2.55 23.59 25.65
CA ALA A 143 -1.49 24.55 25.37
C ALA A 143 -0.14 23.85 25.14
N GLY A 144 0.55 24.18 24.05
CA GLY A 144 1.89 23.67 23.71
C GLY A 144 1.92 22.58 22.63
N LYS A 145 0.80 21.96 22.26
CA LYS A 145 0.72 21.09 21.06
C LYS A 145 0.33 21.94 19.85
N ARG A 146 1.05 21.78 18.74
CA ARG A 146 0.80 22.54 17.49
C ARG A 146 0.25 21.60 16.43
N LEU A 147 -0.78 22.05 15.70
CA LEU A 147 -1.43 21.27 14.63
C LEU A 147 -0.53 21.11 13.41
N ALA A 148 0.06 22.22 12.99
CA ALA A 148 1.13 22.18 12.01
C ALA A 148 2.44 21.97 12.78
N TYR A 149 2.90 20.72 12.84
CA TYR A 149 4.31 20.52 13.09
C TYR A 149 4.99 20.76 11.74
N LYS A 150 5.35 22.02 11.47
CA LYS A 150 6.47 22.22 10.56
C LYS A 150 7.61 21.48 11.23
N PHE A 151 7.87 20.25 10.77
CA PHE A 151 9.22 19.78 10.69
C PHE A 151 9.91 20.97 10.01
N LYS A 152 10.59 21.79 10.80
CA LYS A 152 11.83 22.35 10.32
C LYS A 152 12.55 21.07 9.90
N ARG A 153 12.43 20.68 8.62
CA ARG A 153 13.61 20.22 7.89
C ARG A 153 14.65 21.16 8.44
N GLN A 154 15.61 20.62 9.17
CA GLN A 154 16.66 21.39 9.77
C GLN A 154 17.32 22.19 8.63
N THR A 155 16.74 23.36 8.39
CA THR A 155 17.24 24.60 7.89
C THR A 155 17.14 25.57 9.08
N ARG A 156 17.20 25.13 10.34
CA ARG A 156 18.52 25.03 10.96
C ARG A 156 19.48 24.26 10.03
N ILE A 157 20.11 24.86 9.02
CA ILE A 157 21.13 25.89 9.22
C ILE A 157 21.39 26.01 10.71
N SER A 158 21.85 24.91 11.32
CA SER A 158 22.87 25.05 12.34
C SER A 158 23.79 26.13 11.78
N GLY A 159 24.07 27.16 12.56
CA GLY A 159 25.04 28.19 12.18
C GLY A 159 26.39 27.59 11.75
N ASP A 160 26.57 26.28 11.88
CA ASP A 160 27.70 25.46 11.47
C ASP A 160 27.73 25.05 9.98
N PHE A 161 26.69 25.31 9.18
CA PHE A 161 26.92 25.47 7.73
C PHE A 161 27.17 26.95 7.46
N GLU A 162 28.27 27.44 8.04
CA GLU A 162 29.03 28.52 7.44
C GLU A 162 29.06 28.27 5.93
N THR A 163 28.79 29.33 5.17
CA THR A 163 29.09 29.47 3.75
C THR A 163 30.23 28.55 3.34
N ARG A 164 29.88 27.34 2.85
CA ARG A 164 30.90 26.44 2.29
C ARG A 164 31.58 27.23 1.20
N ASP A 165 32.90 27.28 1.25
CA ASP A 165 33.71 27.88 0.21
C ASP A 165 33.21 27.34 -1.14
N PRO A 166 32.69 28.17 -2.06
CA PRO A 166 32.22 27.72 -3.36
C PRO A 166 33.30 27.01 -4.17
N ASN A 167 34.57 27.13 -3.78
CA ASN A 167 35.70 26.43 -4.37
C ASN A 167 35.94 25.02 -3.79
N LEU A 168 35.27 24.62 -2.70
CA LEU A 168 35.44 23.28 -2.14
C LEU A 168 34.49 22.29 -2.85
N PRO A 169 35.02 21.24 -3.49
CA PRO A 169 34.18 20.27 -4.18
C PRO A 169 33.21 19.58 -3.20
N LEU A 170 31.98 19.35 -3.65
CA LEU A 170 31.01 18.57 -2.90
C LEU A 170 31.56 17.16 -2.64
N PRO A 171 31.38 16.59 -1.43
CA PRO A 171 31.84 15.22 -1.14
C PRO A 171 31.26 14.15 -2.07
N VAL A 172 30.08 14.42 -2.64
CA VAL A 172 29.43 13.59 -3.65
C VAL A 172 29.28 14.42 -4.91
N ASN A 173 29.97 14.03 -5.97
CA ASN A 173 29.82 14.67 -7.28
C ASN A 173 28.61 14.08 -8.03
N LEU A 174 28.26 14.67 -9.18
CA LEU A 174 27.12 14.23 -9.98
C LEU A 174 27.24 12.78 -10.47
N LYS A 175 28.45 12.33 -10.82
CA LYS A 175 28.69 10.95 -11.28
C LYS A 175 28.41 9.94 -10.17
N ASP A 176 28.86 10.25 -8.96
CA ASP A 176 28.62 9.42 -7.78
C ASP A 176 27.12 9.42 -7.43
N PHE A 177 26.46 10.58 -7.47
CA PHE A 177 25.02 10.67 -7.26
C PHE A 177 24.22 9.83 -8.28
N SER A 178 24.56 9.92 -9.57
CA SER A 178 23.92 9.13 -10.63
C SER A 178 24.18 7.63 -10.53
N ARG A 179 25.25 7.22 -9.85
CA ARG A 179 25.54 5.82 -9.54
C ARG A 179 24.77 5.34 -8.32
N ILE A 180 24.64 6.20 -7.29
CA ILE A 180 23.85 5.89 -6.09
C ILE A 180 22.37 5.78 -6.46
N PHE A 181 21.84 6.71 -7.26
CA PHE A 181 20.44 6.73 -7.67
C PHE A 181 20.29 6.45 -9.18
N PRO A 182 20.40 5.20 -9.65
CA PRO A 182 20.45 4.89 -11.08
C PRO A 182 19.16 5.18 -11.86
N TYR A 183 18.02 5.37 -11.17
CA TYR A 183 16.72 5.61 -11.79
C TYR A 183 16.21 7.05 -11.68
N HIS A 184 16.95 7.97 -11.03
CA HIS A 184 16.45 9.32 -10.81
C HIS A 184 16.26 10.10 -12.13
N ILE A 185 15.39 11.11 -12.08
CA ILE A 185 15.20 12.07 -13.19
C ILE A 185 15.22 13.49 -12.62
N CYS A 186 16.13 14.33 -13.08
CA CYS A 186 16.19 15.75 -12.71
C CYS A 186 15.71 16.63 -13.86
N PHE A 187 14.82 17.58 -13.59
CA PHE A 187 14.28 18.50 -14.59
C PHE A 187 14.01 19.88 -14.02
N ASN A 188 14.06 20.90 -14.88
CA ASN A 188 13.84 22.29 -14.49
C ASN A 188 12.35 22.70 -14.53
N ARG A 189 12.07 23.97 -14.18
CA ARG A 189 10.72 24.57 -14.22
C ARG A 189 10.03 24.48 -15.58
N GLN A 190 10.79 24.46 -16.67
CA GLN A 190 10.28 24.33 -18.03
C GLN A 190 10.03 22.87 -18.43
N MET A 191 10.12 21.93 -17.47
CA MET A 191 9.95 20.49 -17.68
C MET A 191 11.02 19.90 -18.61
N VAL A 192 12.18 20.55 -18.75
CA VAL A 192 13.31 20.02 -19.52
C VAL A 192 14.17 19.18 -18.60
N VAL A 193 14.45 17.95 -19.02
CA VAL A 193 15.31 17.02 -18.29
C VAL A 193 16.75 17.52 -18.35
N GLU A 194 17.33 17.76 -17.18
CA GLU A 194 18.71 18.24 -17.02
C GLU A 194 19.70 17.08 -16.94
N HIS A 195 19.34 16.02 -16.20
CA HIS A 195 20.11 14.78 -16.13
C HIS A 195 19.24 13.62 -15.61
N VAL A 196 19.71 12.39 -15.82
CA VAL A 196 19.05 11.16 -15.38
C VAL A 196 20.07 10.20 -14.77
N GLY A 197 19.57 9.24 -13.99
CA GLY A 197 20.41 8.19 -13.41
C GLY A 197 21.06 7.30 -14.45
N GLY A 198 22.18 6.69 -14.06
CA GLY A 198 23.06 5.95 -14.99
C GLY A 198 22.37 4.79 -15.70
N TYR A 199 21.44 4.10 -15.04
CA TYR A 199 20.69 3.00 -15.64
C TYR A 199 19.74 3.50 -16.72
N LEU A 200 18.96 4.55 -16.44
CA LEU A 200 18.06 5.14 -17.43
C LEU A 200 18.84 5.68 -18.64
N LEU A 201 19.98 6.33 -18.38
CA LEU A 201 20.82 6.86 -19.45
C LEU A 201 21.31 5.76 -20.40
N ALA A 202 21.82 4.66 -19.84
CA ALA A 202 22.44 3.57 -20.58
C ALA A 202 21.42 2.68 -21.30
N GLU A 203 20.34 2.30 -20.62
CA GLU A 203 19.40 1.28 -21.09
C GLU A 203 18.23 1.84 -21.91
N TYR A 204 17.92 3.14 -21.79
CA TYR A 204 16.80 3.78 -22.50
C TYR A 204 17.25 4.77 -23.58
N GLY A 205 18.54 4.76 -23.95
CA GLY A 205 19.06 5.54 -25.08
C GLY A 205 18.86 7.05 -24.93
N LEU A 206 19.01 7.58 -23.72
CA LEU A 206 18.74 9.00 -23.44
C LEU A 206 19.94 9.92 -23.69
N GLY A 207 21.13 9.37 -23.97
CA GLY A 207 22.38 10.13 -24.12
C GLY A 207 22.40 11.09 -25.30
N ASP A 208 21.74 10.75 -26.42
CA ASP A 208 21.81 11.55 -27.66
C ASP A 208 20.71 12.62 -27.75
N LYS A 209 19.81 12.68 -26.76
CA LYS A 209 18.63 13.54 -26.77
C LYS A 209 18.91 14.90 -26.16
N LYS A 210 19.13 15.91 -27.01
CA LYS A 210 19.22 17.31 -26.57
C LYS A 210 17.83 17.84 -26.23
N MET A 211 17.72 18.56 -25.11
CA MET A 211 16.51 19.27 -24.67
C MET A 211 15.25 18.38 -24.55
N LEU A 212 15.41 17.15 -24.05
CA LEU A 212 14.31 16.22 -23.82
C LEU A 212 13.33 16.80 -22.78
N LYS A 213 12.04 16.89 -23.14
CA LYS A 213 10.99 17.25 -22.17
C LYS A 213 10.60 16.04 -21.33
N LEU A 214 10.28 16.26 -20.06
CA LEU A 214 9.79 15.22 -19.16
C LEU A 214 8.56 14.52 -19.74
N THR A 215 7.63 15.28 -20.34
CA THR A 215 6.41 14.75 -20.96
C THR A 215 6.66 13.87 -22.19
N GLU A 216 7.84 13.98 -22.82
CA GLU A 216 8.27 13.10 -23.92
C GLU A 216 8.92 11.82 -23.40
N LEU A 217 9.59 11.90 -22.24
CA LEU A 217 10.21 10.76 -21.58
C LEU A 217 9.19 9.87 -20.85
N VAL A 218 8.25 10.48 -20.14
CA VAL A 218 7.34 9.79 -19.24
C VAL A 218 5.87 10.09 -19.48
N GLN A 219 5.02 9.17 -19.06
CA GLN A 219 3.59 9.34 -18.89
C GLN A 219 3.23 9.20 -17.41
N LEU A 220 2.50 10.16 -16.87
CA LEU A 220 1.99 10.10 -15.50
C LEU A 220 0.88 9.04 -15.39
N ILE A 221 1.07 8.07 -14.50
CA ILE A 221 0.04 7.10 -14.10
C ILE A 221 -0.62 7.57 -12.80
N GLN A 222 0.20 7.93 -11.79
CA GLN A 222 -0.29 8.42 -10.49
C GLN A 222 0.50 9.65 -10.05
N PRO A 223 -0.14 10.67 -9.44
CA PRO A 223 -1.59 10.76 -9.17
C PRO A 223 -2.43 10.98 -10.44
N ALA A 224 -3.53 10.24 -10.59
CA ALA A 224 -4.42 10.33 -11.76
C ALA A 224 -5.18 11.67 -11.87
N ASP A 225 -5.18 12.43 -10.78
CA ASP A 225 -5.86 13.72 -10.65
C ASP A 225 -5.18 14.84 -11.42
N ILE A 226 -3.88 14.71 -11.70
CA ILE A 226 -3.12 15.70 -12.44
C ILE A 226 -3.48 15.60 -13.94
N GLN A 227 -4.23 16.57 -14.44
CA GLN A 227 -4.64 16.60 -15.84
C GLN A 227 -3.49 16.92 -16.80
N GLN A 228 -2.66 17.88 -16.41
CA GLN A 228 -1.49 18.35 -17.14
C GLN A 228 -0.25 18.30 -16.25
N LEU A 229 0.81 17.65 -16.75
CA LEU A 229 2.07 17.54 -16.05
C LEU A 229 2.88 18.84 -16.24
N THR A 230 2.86 19.68 -15.21
CA THR A 230 3.53 21.00 -15.19
C THR A 230 4.29 21.13 -13.87
N HIS A 231 5.26 22.05 -13.81
CA HIS A 231 5.99 22.31 -12.57
C HIS A 231 5.03 22.71 -11.43
N LYS A 232 4.07 23.60 -11.71
CA LYS A 232 3.07 24.03 -10.72
C LYS A 232 2.22 22.84 -10.22
N SER A 233 1.75 21.98 -11.11
CA SER A 233 0.95 20.82 -10.69
C SER A 233 1.78 19.80 -9.90
N ILE A 234 3.06 19.60 -10.21
CA ILE A 234 3.93 18.76 -9.38
C ILE A 234 4.16 19.39 -8.00
N MET A 235 4.38 20.71 -7.92
CA MET A 235 4.59 21.43 -6.67
C MET A 235 3.38 21.34 -5.72
N THR A 236 2.15 21.35 -6.26
CA THR A 236 0.93 21.15 -5.47
C THR A 236 0.82 19.72 -4.90
N TYR A 237 1.42 18.73 -5.56
CA TYR A 237 1.30 17.32 -5.21
C TYR A 237 2.61 16.73 -4.63
N LEU A 238 3.56 17.56 -4.17
CA LEU A 238 4.89 17.11 -3.73
C LEU A 238 4.87 15.98 -2.69
N ASN A 239 3.91 16.03 -1.76
CA ASN A 239 3.79 15.06 -0.68
C ASN A 239 3.06 13.77 -1.10
N THR A 240 2.77 13.61 -2.40
CA THR A 240 2.12 12.42 -2.94
C THR A 240 3.12 11.50 -3.64
N LEU A 241 2.75 10.22 -3.74
CA LEU A 241 3.49 9.25 -4.51
C LEU A 241 3.28 9.48 -6.02
N PHE A 242 4.37 9.53 -6.78
CA PHE A 242 4.33 9.60 -8.24
C PHE A 242 4.69 8.26 -8.86
N ILE A 243 3.92 7.86 -9.86
CA ILE A 243 4.22 6.72 -10.72
C ILE A 243 4.25 7.20 -12.16
N PHE A 244 5.41 7.03 -12.80
CA PHE A 244 5.66 7.38 -14.18
C PHE A 244 5.93 6.13 -15.01
N GLN A 245 5.27 6.02 -16.15
CA GLN A 245 5.60 5.04 -17.18
C GLN A 245 6.60 5.64 -18.16
N LEU A 246 7.71 4.95 -18.42
CA LEU A 246 8.64 5.35 -19.48
C LEU A 246 7.99 5.10 -20.85
N LYS A 247 8.14 6.07 -21.76
CA LYS A 247 7.70 5.95 -23.16
C LYS A 247 8.77 5.32 -24.07
N HIS A 248 10.02 5.31 -23.61
CA HIS A 248 11.14 4.74 -24.35
C HIS A 248 11.26 3.23 -24.12
N HIS A 249 11.65 2.52 -25.17
CA HIS A 249 11.95 1.09 -25.10
C HIS A 249 13.30 0.86 -24.43
N CYS A 250 13.38 -0.21 -23.64
CA CYS A 250 14.64 -0.68 -23.07
C CYS A 250 15.47 -1.35 -24.18
N ARG A 251 16.76 -1.04 -24.27
CA ARG A 251 17.70 -1.65 -25.21
C ARG A 251 17.78 -3.17 -25.04
N ARG A 252 17.66 -3.68 -23.82
CA ARG A 252 17.60 -5.13 -23.53
C ARG A 252 16.37 -5.82 -24.14
N ASN A 253 15.36 -5.05 -24.53
CA ASN A 253 14.16 -5.56 -25.18
C ASN A 253 14.25 -5.52 -26.70
N GLU A 254 15.33 -5.02 -27.30
CA GLU A 254 15.56 -5.12 -28.75
C GLU A 254 15.74 -6.61 -29.10
N VAL A 255 14.68 -7.23 -29.63
CA VAL A 255 14.76 -8.60 -30.12
C VAL A 255 15.24 -8.60 -31.56
N GLU A 256 16.05 -9.61 -31.93
CA GLU A 256 16.38 -9.90 -33.32
C GLU A 256 15.10 -10.02 -34.17
N LYS A 257 15.21 -9.61 -35.44
CA LYS A 257 14.10 -9.33 -36.37
C LYS A 257 13.08 -10.45 -36.63
N ASP A 258 13.27 -11.65 -36.08
CA ASP A 258 12.50 -12.86 -36.41
C ASP A 258 11.70 -13.48 -35.24
N SER A 259 11.63 -12.84 -34.06
CA SER A 259 10.78 -13.35 -32.97
C SER A 259 9.41 -12.66 -32.93
N SER A 260 8.34 -13.44 -32.74
CA SER A 260 6.96 -12.95 -32.65
C SER A 260 6.58 -12.43 -31.24
N GLU A 261 7.53 -12.11 -30.37
CA GLU A 261 7.27 -11.60 -29.02
C GLU A 261 6.97 -10.09 -29.05
N ALA A 262 5.77 -9.74 -29.53
CA ALA A 262 5.38 -8.36 -29.83
C ALA A 262 4.76 -7.57 -28.64
N PHE A 263 4.91 -8.02 -27.39
CA PHE A 263 4.40 -7.26 -26.23
C PHE A 263 5.49 -6.97 -25.21
N GLN A 264 6.09 -5.77 -25.31
CA GLN A 264 7.05 -5.28 -24.33
C GLN A 264 6.30 -4.48 -23.27
N GLN A 265 6.34 -4.96 -22.02
CA GLN A 265 5.80 -4.19 -20.91
C GLN A 265 6.69 -2.96 -20.66
N PRO A 266 6.14 -1.74 -20.67
CA PRO A 266 6.92 -0.53 -20.39
C PRO A 266 7.27 -0.44 -18.90
N LEU A 267 8.49 0.01 -18.60
CA LEU A 267 8.93 0.23 -17.23
C LEU A 267 8.14 1.36 -16.56
N CYS A 268 7.56 1.05 -15.41
CA CYS A 268 6.99 2.05 -14.52
C CYS A 268 8.00 2.34 -13.39
N LEU A 269 8.16 3.61 -13.05
CA LEU A 269 9.01 4.11 -11.98
C LEU A 269 8.13 4.72 -10.90
N LYS A 270 8.30 4.26 -9.66
CA LYS A 270 7.57 4.73 -8.49
C LYS A 270 8.52 5.55 -7.62
N GLY A 271 8.10 6.74 -7.20
CA GLY A 271 8.97 7.61 -6.40
C GLY A 271 8.31 8.87 -5.87
N GLN A 272 9.14 9.79 -5.40
CA GLN A 272 8.73 11.07 -4.85
C GLN A 272 9.50 12.22 -5.49
N MET A 273 8.88 13.39 -5.47
CA MET A 273 9.42 14.62 -6.05
C MET A 273 10.14 15.42 -4.97
N MET A 274 11.37 15.81 -5.24
CA MET A 274 12.19 16.62 -4.34
C MET A 274 12.61 17.93 -5.03
N PRO A 275 12.03 19.08 -4.65
CA PRO A 275 12.49 20.36 -5.18
C PRO A 275 13.91 20.67 -4.65
N VAL A 276 14.78 21.09 -5.56
CA VAL A 276 16.17 21.50 -5.29
C VAL A 276 16.44 22.86 -5.91
N ASN A 277 17.60 23.47 -5.62
CA ASN A 277 17.98 24.78 -6.15
C ASN A 277 16.90 25.85 -5.89
N SER A 278 16.39 25.91 -4.66
CA SER A 278 15.28 26.79 -4.27
C SER A 278 13.99 26.60 -5.11
N GLY A 279 13.78 25.40 -5.64
CA GLY A 279 12.63 25.03 -6.46
C GLY A 279 12.77 25.36 -7.95
N ASN A 280 13.98 25.66 -8.43
CA ASN A 280 14.26 25.83 -9.86
C ASN A 280 14.36 24.50 -10.61
N SER A 281 14.77 23.44 -9.91
CA SER A 281 14.78 22.07 -10.44
C SER A 281 14.04 21.14 -9.47
N ILE A 282 13.54 20.03 -9.99
CA ILE A 282 12.92 18.95 -9.22
C ILE A 282 13.65 17.67 -9.57
N ILE A 283 14.05 16.92 -8.54
CA ILE A 283 14.57 15.57 -8.67
C ILE A 283 13.45 14.60 -8.34
N PHE A 284 13.08 13.76 -9.29
CA PHE A 284 12.26 12.57 -9.06
C PHE A 284 13.17 11.44 -8.61
N LEU A 285 13.14 11.14 -7.31
CA LEU A 285 13.84 10.00 -6.72
C LEU A 285 12.91 8.80 -6.74
N CYS A 286 13.30 7.75 -7.47
CA CYS A 286 12.41 6.64 -7.77
C CYS A 286 13.13 5.32 -7.94
N SER A 287 12.32 4.27 -7.95
CA SER A 287 12.71 2.87 -8.11
C SER A 287 11.78 2.19 -9.13
N PRO A 288 12.23 1.10 -9.78
CA PRO A 288 11.36 0.28 -10.61
C PRO A 288 10.10 -0.13 -9.85
N HIS A 289 8.93 0.05 -10.46
CA HIS A 289 7.67 -0.34 -9.85
C HIS A 289 7.42 -1.84 -10.07
N VAL A 290 8.10 -2.66 -9.28
CA VAL A 290 8.01 -4.13 -9.30
C VAL A 290 7.70 -4.67 -7.91
N THR A 291 6.88 -5.72 -7.84
CA THR A 291 6.46 -6.35 -6.57
C THR A 291 6.72 -7.84 -6.51
N THR A 292 6.82 -8.50 -7.68
CA THR A 292 7.05 -9.93 -7.80
C THR A 292 8.25 -10.24 -8.68
N VAL A 293 8.77 -11.46 -8.56
CA VAL A 293 9.85 -11.94 -9.43
C VAL A 293 9.40 -12.00 -10.90
N ARG A 294 8.11 -12.25 -11.16
CA ARG A 294 7.56 -12.25 -12.52
C ARG A 294 7.64 -10.87 -13.15
N ASP A 295 7.27 -9.82 -12.40
CA ASP A 295 7.36 -8.43 -12.86
C ASP A 295 8.80 -8.07 -13.31
N ILE A 296 9.82 -8.55 -12.57
CA ILE A 296 11.23 -8.36 -12.91
C ILE A 296 11.58 -9.06 -14.23
N LEU A 297 11.12 -10.31 -14.41
CA LEU A 297 11.37 -11.10 -15.62
C LEU A 297 10.67 -10.48 -16.84
N ASP A 298 9.41 -10.07 -16.70
CA ASP A 298 8.61 -9.48 -17.78
C ASP A 298 9.22 -8.15 -18.28
N LEU A 299 9.87 -7.40 -17.38
CA LEU A 299 10.60 -6.17 -17.70
C LEU A 299 12.07 -6.40 -18.11
N LYS A 300 12.53 -7.66 -18.16
CA LYS A 300 13.94 -8.06 -18.39
C LYS A 300 14.93 -7.30 -17.48
N LEU A 301 14.52 -7.08 -16.23
CA LEU A 301 15.37 -6.50 -15.19
C LEU A 301 16.10 -7.62 -14.43
N PHE A 302 17.20 -7.24 -13.79
CA PHE A 302 17.88 -8.06 -12.81
C PHE A 302 17.84 -7.38 -11.45
N ILE A 303 17.96 -8.17 -10.39
CA ILE A 303 18.06 -7.67 -9.01
C ILE A 303 19.28 -6.76 -8.84
N SER A 304 20.35 -7.00 -9.60
CA SER A 304 21.56 -6.17 -9.63
C SER A 304 21.34 -4.78 -10.22
N ASP A 305 20.27 -4.56 -10.99
CA ASP A 305 19.95 -3.24 -11.54
C ASP A 305 19.35 -2.32 -10.46
N MET A 306 18.83 -2.88 -9.37
CA MET A 306 18.36 -2.13 -8.20
C MET A 306 19.49 -1.94 -7.18
N PRO A 307 19.73 -0.70 -6.68
CA PRO A 307 20.72 -0.44 -5.65
C PRO A 307 20.50 -1.23 -4.38
N ILE A 308 21.58 -1.48 -3.62
CA ILE A 308 21.52 -2.23 -2.36
C ILE A 308 20.72 -1.53 -1.25
N HIS A 309 20.57 -0.21 -1.32
CA HIS A 309 19.78 0.57 -0.37
C HIS A 309 18.31 0.72 -0.80
N ASP A 310 17.96 0.20 -1.97
CA ASP A 310 16.60 0.26 -2.48
C ASP A 310 15.74 -0.82 -1.82
N ALA A 311 14.76 -0.40 -1.03
CA ALA A 311 13.84 -1.31 -0.33
C ALA A 311 13.00 -2.18 -1.28
N THR A 312 12.85 -1.79 -2.55
CA THR A 312 12.15 -2.58 -3.58
C THR A 312 12.83 -3.94 -3.78
N ARG A 313 14.16 -3.98 -3.66
CA ARG A 313 14.97 -5.19 -3.76
C ARG A 313 14.53 -6.24 -2.74
N ASP A 314 14.42 -5.84 -1.47
CA ASP A 314 14.02 -6.72 -0.38
C ASP A 314 12.52 -7.03 -0.44
N LEU A 315 11.70 -6.06 -0.85
CA LEU A 315 10.26 -6.24 -1.00
C LEU A 315 9.92 -7.35 -1.99
N VAL A 316 10.59 -7.42 -3.14
CA VAL A 316 10.36 -8.48 -4.12
C VAL A 316 10.69 -9.86 -3.53
N MET A 317 11.80 -9.96 -2.79
CA MET A 317 12.21 -11.22 -2.15
C MET A 317 11.22 -11.65 -1.06
N LEU A 318 10.79 -10.71 -0.21
CA LEU A 318 9.82 -10.96 0.85
C LEU A 318 8.46 -11.37 0.27
N ASN A 319 8.00 -10.70 -0.79
CA ASN A 319 6.77 -11.08 -1.47
C ASN A 319 6.84 -12.47 -2.08
N GLN A 320 7.98 -12.83 -2.69
CA GLN A 320 8.17 -14.17 -3.23
C GLN A 320 8.14 -15.23 -2.12
N SER A 321 8.83 -14.98 -1.00
CA SER A 321 8.79 -15.86 0.18
C SER A 321 7.37 -16.03 0.71
N ARG A 322 6.62 -14.93 0.85
CA ARG A 322 5.21 -14.94 1.27
C ARG A 322 4.35 -15.78 0.33
N ILE A 323 4.49 -15.63 -0.99
CA ILE A 323 3.73 -16.42 -1.97
C ILE A 323 4.05 -17.91 -1.82
N CYS A 324 5.33 -18.28 -1.70
CA CYS A 324 5.75 -19.66 -1.49
C CYS A 324 5.18 -20.24 -0.18
N GLN A 325 5.20 -19.48 0.92
CA GLN A 325 4.62 -19.90 2.20
C GLN A 325 3.10 -20.10 2.09
N MET A 326 2.39 -19.20 1.42
CA MET A 326 0.95 -19.34 1.20
C MET A 326 0.62 -20.61 0.39
N GLU A 327 1.40 -20.90 -0.64
CA GLU A 327 1.22 -22.10 -1.45
C GLU A 327 1.49 -23.37 -0.63
N LEU A 328 2.53 -23.38 0.20
CA LEU A 328 2.82 -24.49 1.11
C LEU A 328 1.69 -24.70 2.13
N ASN A 329 1.20 -23.63 2.75
CA ASN A 329 0.09 -23.70 3.71
C ASN A 329 -1.18 -24.25 3.06
N LYS A 330 -1.48 -23.83 1.82
CA LYS A 330 -2.62 -24.37 1.07
C LYS A 330 -2.49 -25.88 0.83
N ARG A 331 -1.30 -26.36 0.43
CA ARG A 331 -1.04 -27.80 0.25
C ARG A 331 -1.16 -28.56 1.57
N LEU A 332 -0.72 -27.96 2.68
CA LEU A 332 -0.86 -28.54 4.01
C LEU A 332 -2.34 -28.66 4.41
N GLU A 333 -3.15 -27.62 4.22
CA GLU A 333 -4.60 -27.65 4.47
C GLU A 333 -5.31 -28.73 3.65
N GLU A 334 -4.99 -28.85 2.36
CA GLU A 334 -5.53 -29.90 1.50
C GLU A 334 -5.14 -31.30 1.98
N THR A 335 -3.90 -31.48 2.44
CA THR A 335 -3.40 -32.75 2.96
C THR A 335 -4.07 -33.12 4.28
N VAL A 336 -4.23 -32.16 5.19
CA VAL A 336 -4.94 -32.34 6.45
C VAL A 336 -6.41 -32.70 6.20
N ARG A 337 -7.06 -32.05 5.22
CA ARG A 337 -8.44 -32.38 4.84
C ARG A 337 -8.56 -33.81 4.31
N LYS A 338 -7.64 -34.24 3.44
CA LYS A 338 -7.59 -35.61 2.92
C LYS A 338 -7.34 -36.63 4.04
N LEU A 339 -6.41 -36.34 4.95
CA LEU A 339 -6.09 -37.21 6.08
C LEU A 339 -7.30 -37.40 7.00
N LYS A 340 -8.02 -36.32 7.32
CA LYS A 340 -9.28 -36.39 8.09
C LYS A 340 -10.32 -37.28 7.40
N GLY A 341 -10.51 -37.09 6.09
CA GLY A 341 -11.43 -37.94 5.31
C GLY A 341 -11.05 -39.42 5.29
N LEU A 342 -9.74 -39.73 5.16
CA LEU A 342 -9.26 -41.12 5.23
C LEU A 342 -9.44 -41.73 6.61
N ALA A 343 -9.21 -40.96 7.68
CA ALA A 343 -9.41 -41.41 9.05
C ALA A 343 -10.89 -41.75 9.33
N GLU A 344 -11.83 -40.94 8.84
CA GLU A 344 -13.27 -41.20 8.92
C GLU A 344 -13.67 -42.48 8.16
N GLN A 345 -13.16 -42.65 6.93
CA GLN A 345 -13.41 -43.86 6.14
C GLN A 345 -12.82 -45.12 6.81
N LEU A 346 -11.64 -45.01 7.40
CA LEU A 346 -11.00 -46.09 8.14
C LEU A 346 -11.83 -46.47 9.36
N ALA A 347 -12.34 -45.50 10.11
CA ALA A 347 -13.22 -45.76 11.25
C ALA A 347 -14.49 -46.49 10.82
N LYS A 348 -15.15 -46.05 9.73
CA LYS A 348 -16.35 -46.71 9.20
C LYS A 348 -16.08 -48.14 8.71
N LYS A 349 -14.96 -48.38 8.01
CA LYS A 349 -14.57 -49.74 7.59
C LYS A 349 -14.22 -50.64 8.77
N LYS A 350 -13.63 -50.08 9.82
CA LYS A 350 -13.35 -50.81 11.05
C LYS A 350 -14.66 -51.25 11.71
N GLU A 351 -15.63 -50.35 11.84
CA GLU A 351 -16.96 -50.67 12.37
C GLU A 351 -17.69 -51.74 11.53
N GLN A 352 -17.64 -51.63 10.20
CA GLN A 352 -18.22 -52.65 9.31
C GLN A 352 -17.55 -54.02 9.45
N THR A 353 -16.22 -54.06 9.53
CA THR A 353 -15.47 -55.30 9.75
C THR A 353 -15.79 -55.91 11.11
N GLU A 354 -15.90 -55.08 12.16
CA GLU A 354 -16.31 -55.53 13.48
C GLU A 354 -17.73 -56.10 13.46
N HIS A 355 -18.71 -55.41 12.85
CA HIS A 355 -20.07 -55.91 12.70
C HIS A 355 -20.12 -57.29 12.03
N LEU A 356 -19.43 -57.45 10.90
CA LEU A 356 -19.35 -58.73 10.19
C LEU A 356 -18.74 -59.84 11.08
N LEU A 357 -17.72 -59.52 11.87
CA LEU A 357 -17.09 -60.49 12.77
C LEU A 357 -18.09 -61.09 13.78
N TYR A 358 -18.97 -60.25 14.34
CA TYR A 358 -20.00 -60.68 15.29
C TYR A 358 -21.19 -61.38 14.62
N GLU A 359 -21.38 -61.23 13.31
CA GLU A 359 -22.44 -61.92 12.56
C GLU A 359 -22.09 -63.39 12.26
N PHE A 360 -20.81 -63.68 11.98
CA PHE A 360 -20.38 -65.02 11.56
C PHE A 360 -19.92 -65.94 12.70
N VAL A 361 -19.63 -65.40 13.88
CA VAL A 361 -19.01 -66.16 14.97
C VAL A 361 -19.59 -65.73 16.33
N PRO A 362 -19.83 -66.64 17.29
CA PRO A 362 -20.33 -66.29 18.61
C PRO A 362 -19.49 -65.19 19.30
N GLU A 363 -20.15 -64.32 20.06
CA GLU A 363 -19.53 -63.14 20.71
C GLU A 363 -18.21 -63.45 21.41
N VAL A 364 -18.15 -64.56 22.15
CA VAL A 364 -16.95 -65.00 22.90
C VAL A 364 -15.73 -65.23 21.99
N ILE A 365 -15.95 -65.72 20.77
CA ILE A 365 -14.89 -66.00 19.79
C ILE A 365 -14.56 -64.71 19.01
N ALA A 366 -15.57 -63.90 18.66
CA ALA A 366 -15.37 -62.60 18.01
C ALA A 366 -14.54 -61.64 18.89
N ASP A 367 -14.82 -61.56 20.20
CA ASP A 367 -14.05 -60.77 21.15
C ASP A 367 -12.60 -61.28 21.30
N ALA A 368 -12.41 -62.60 21.28
CA ALA A 368 -11.07 -63.19 21.30
C ALA A 368 -10.27 -62.83 20.03
N PHE A 369 -10.90 -62.88 18.85
CA PHE A 369 -10.27 -62.46 17.59
C PHE A 369 -9.95 -60.96 17.57
N ARG A 370 -10.85 -60.09 18.07
CA ARG A 370 -10.61 -58.63 18.16
C ARG A 370 -9.40 -58.31 19.04
N LEU A 371 -9.19 -59.08 20.10
CA LEU A 371 -8.05 -58.93 21.01
C LEU A 371 -6.79 -59.69 20.55
N GLY A 372 -6.82 -60.34 19.39
CA GLY A 372 -5.70 -61.13 18.86
C GLY A 372 -5.37 -62.38 19.69
N LYS A 373 -6.32 -62.88 20.48
CA LYS A 373 -6.14 -64.07 21.32
C LYS A 373 -6.47 -65.35 20.53
N PRO A 374 -5.66 -66.42 20.67
CA PRO A 374 -5.96 -67.70 20.04
C PRO A 374 -7.18 -68.36 20.68
N VAL A 375 -8.05 -68.94 19.85
CA VAL A 375 -9.28 -69.62 20.30
C VAL A 375 -9.07 -71.13 20.19
N PRO A 376 -9.12 -71.90 21.31
CA PRO A 376 -8.91 -73.33 21.27
C PRO A 376 -10.12 -74.08 20.65
N PRO A 377 -9.88 -75.20 19.93
CA PRO A 377 -10.95 -75.97 19.30
C PRO A 377 -11.88 -76.61 20.33
N ARG A 378 -13.20 -76.55 20.08
CA ARG A 378 -14.24 -77.12 20.94
C ARG A 378 -14.87 -78.34 20.27
N LYS A 379 -15.02 -79.45 21.01
CA LYS A 379 -15.69 -80.66 20.50
C LYS A 379 -17.20 -80.42 20.40
N LEU A 380 -17.80 -80.71 19.24
CA LEU A 380 -19.25 -80.73 19.05
C LEU A 380 -19.82 -81.94 19.79
N LEU A 381 -20.69 -81.70 20.78
CA LEU A 381 -21.50 -82.75 21.39
C LEU A 381 -22.66 -83.04 20.43
N THR A 382 -22.59 -84.16 19.71
CA THR A 382 -23.71 -84.69 18.94
C THR A 382 -24.79 -85.15 19.92
N TYR A 383 -25.91 -84.45 19.98
CA TYR A 383 -27.12 -84.98 20.60
C TYR A 383 -27.73 -86.01 19.64
N GLY A 384 -27.85 -87.25 20.13
CA GLY A 384 -28.41 -88.39 19.39
C GLY A 384 -29.93 -88.42 19.36
#